data_AF-A0A9D5M8G7-F1
#
_entry.id   AF-A0A9D5M8G7-F1
#
_cell.length_a   1.000
_cell.length_b   1.000
_cell.length_c   1.000
_cell.angle_alpha   90.00
_cell.angle_beta   90.00
_cell.angle_gamma   90.00
#
_symmetry.space_group_name_H-M   'P 1'
#
loop_
_entity.id
_entity.type
_entity.pdbx_description
1 polymer ?
#
loop_
_entity_poly.entity_id
_entity_poly.type
_entity_poly.pdbx_seq_one_letter_code
_entity_poly.pdbx_strand_id
1 'polypeptide(L)'
;MSKPRSGLFHGTIGDRAITSAEQIIAARTAGLDLHEHPITQKELSSKRMKQLSAKVVARTATKAEYQAIMWNKRFRTRRDTGINEFWKQERYRIITGQQTTRSWSPQQIADILNKHRPKFKGKTMAGHHAYSASRYPHLANRAEVIFPVTHTEHYKGWHGGNYRRSLPGRRIRSIIEF
;
A
#
# COMPACT_ATOMS: atom_id res chain seq x y z
N MET A 1 1.04 -45.29 9.50
CA MET A 1 -0.10 -44.44 9.09
C MET A 1 -0.16 -43.24 10.03
N SER A 2 0.29 -42.06 9.57
CA SER A 2 0.36 -40.86 10.41
C SER A 2 -0.97 -40.09 10.34
N LYS A 3 -1.60 -39.84 11.49
CA LYS A 3 -2.84 -39.06 11.61
C LYS A 3 -2.62 -37.61 11.12
N PRO A 4 -3.63 -36.98 10.50
CA PRO A 4 -3.55 -35.57 10.12
C PRO A 4 -3.61 -34.69 11.37
N ARG A 5 -2.66 -33.76 11.52
CA ARG A 5 -2.75 -32.68 12.50
C ARG A 5 -3.82 -31.69 12.04
N SER A 6 -5.04 -31.87 12.52
CA SER A 6 -6.07 -30.84 12.54
C SER A 6 -5.68 -29.76 13.57
N GLY A 7 -4.65 -28.98 13.24
CA GLY A 7 -4.27 -27.78 13.98
C GLY A 7 -5.18 -26.65 13.53
N LEU A 8 -6.33 -26.56 14.17
CA LEU A 8 -7.25 -25.42 14.14
C LEU A 8 -6.46 -24.09 14.14
N PHE A 9 -6.62 -23.33 13.06
CA PHE A 9 -6.30 -21.91 12.98
C PHE A 9 -7.12 -21.18 14.06
N HIS A 10 -6.57 -21.02 15.26
CA HIS A 10 -7.18 -20.21 16.33
C HIS A 10 -6.78 -18.72 16.23
N GLY A 11 -6.44 -18.25 15.02
CA GLY A 11 -6.07 -16.85 14.79
C GLY A 11 -7.25 -15.92 14.51
N THR A 12 -8.50 -16.39 14.64
CA THR A 12 -9.67 -15.58 14.30
C THR A 12 -10.71 -15.65 15.40
N ILE A 13 -11.05 -14.46 15.91
CA ILE A 13 -12.10 -14.13 16.88
C ILE A 13 -11.63 -14.20 18.35
N GLY A 14 -11.20 -13.04 18.84
CA GLY A 14 -10.87 -12.78 20.24
C GLY A 14 -10.87 -11.27 20.48
N ASP A 15 -12.07 -10.67 20.50
CA ASP A 15 -12.47 -9.63 21.45
C ASP A 15 -11.57 -8.38 21.63
N ARG A 16 -10.97 -7.90 20.54
CA ARG A 16 -10.43 -6.53 20.50
C ARG A 16 -11.26 -5.73 19.53
N ALA A 17 -11.79 -4.60 20.02
CA ALA A 17 -12.59 -3.61 19.29
C ALA A 17 -12.20 -3.57 17.82
N ILE A 18 -13.18 -3.46 16.90
CA ILE A 18 -12.92 -3.21 15.48
C ILE A 18 -11.98 -2.00 15.39
N THR A 19 -10.68 -2.25 15.28
CA THR A 19 -9.69 -1.19 15.20
C THR A 19 -9.89 -0.59 13.82
N SER A 20 -10.42 0.62 13.78
CA SER A 20 -10.64 1.34 12.53
C SER A 20 -9.33 1.42 11.74
N ALA A 21 -9.40 1.53 10.41
CA ALA A 21 -8.22 1.68 9.57
C ALA A 21 -7.34 2.85 10.05
N GLU A 22 -7.97 3.92 10.54
CA GLU A 22 -7.36 5.09 11.16
C GLU A 22 -6.55 4.72 12.40
N GLN A 23 -7.12 3.94 13.32
CA GLN A 23 -6.42 3.50 14.53
C GLN A 23 -5.26 2.54 14.20
N ILE A 24 -5.43 1.64 13.23
CA ILE A 24 -4.35 0.74 12.76
C ILE A 24 -3.19 1.56 12.19
N ILE A 25 -3.49 2.56 11.35
CA ILE A 25 -2.47 3.44 10.77
C ILE A 25 -1.83 4.31 11.85
N ALA A 26 -2.60 4.91 12.76
CA ALA A 26 -2.07 5.73 13.84
C ALA A 26 -1.10 4.94 14.73
N ALA A 27 -1.46 3.70 15.10
CA ALA A 27 -0.59 2.85 15.90
C ALA A 27 0.70 2.48 15.15
N ARG A 28 0.61 2.12 13.87
CA ARG A 28 1.76 1.70 13.07
C ARG A 28 2.69 2.86 12.70
N THR A 29 2.17 4.08 12.65
CA THR A 29 2.93 5.29 12.31
C THR A 29 3.41 6.07 13.53
N ALA A 30 3.18 5.56 14.74
CA ALA A 30 3.70 6.13 15.97
C ALA A 30 5.24 6.29 15.90
N GLY A 31 5.72 7.50 16.21
CA GLY A 31 7.15 7.83 16.17
C GLY A 31 7.72 8.14 14.79
N LEU A 32 6.90 8.15 13.73
CA LEU A 32 7.33 8.63 12.41
C LEU A 32 7.17 10.16 12.31
N ASP A 33 7.99 10.77 11.46
CA ASP A 33 7.80 12.16 11.05
C ASP A 33 6.58 12.27 10.12
N LEU A 34 5.48 12.81 10.66
CA LEU A 34 4.22 13.02 9.94
C LEU A 34 4.05 14.46 9.44
N HIS A 35 5.12 15.27 9.44
CA HIS A 35 5.10 16.57 8.77
C HIS A 35 5.19 16.42 7.25
N GLU A 36 4.70 17.44 6.55
CA GLU A 36 4.74 17.45 5.09
C GLU A 36 6.11 17.88 4.57
N HIS A 37 6.62 17.08 3.64
CA HIS A 37 7.89 17.32 2.95
C HIS A 37 7.67 17.16 1.44
N PRO A 38 6.83 18.01 0.82
CA PRO A 38 6.30 17.76 -0.51
C PRO A 38 7.40 17.58 -1.57
N ILE A 39 7.09 16.75 -2.58
CA ILE A 39 8.00 16.52 -3.71
C ILE A 39 8.36 17.83 -4.43
N THR A 40 9.63 17.99 -4.78
CA THR A 40 10.12 19.15 -5.54
C THR A 40 9.88 19.04 -7.05
N GLN A 41 9.63 17.82 -7.54
CA GLN A 41 9.31 17.54 -8.94
C GLN A 41 8.01 16.74 -9.01
N LYS A 42 7.18 17.02 -10.01
CA LYS A 42 5.92 16.31 -10.21
C LYS A 42 6.15 14.92 -10.81
N GLU A 43 5.41 13.92 -10.32
CA GLU A 43 5.42 12.58 -10.90
C GLU A 43 5.05 12.60 -12.39
N LEU A 44 5.82 11.88 -13.19
CA LEU A 44 5.57 11.76 -14.62
C LEU A 44 4.45 10.76 -14.87
N SER A 45 3.49 11.16 -15.71
CA SER A 45 2.48 10.24 -16.25
C SER A 45 3.14 9.19 -17.14
N SER A 46 2.49 8.03 -17.34
CA SER A 46 3.00 6.98 -18.22
C SER A 46 3.24 7.48 -19.65
N LYS A 47 2.37 8.35 -20.16
CA LYS A 47 2.54 8.99 -21.48
C LYS A 47 3.80 9.84 -21.54
N ARG A 48 4.01 10.72 -20.54
CA ARG A 48 5.20 11.58 -20.50
C ARG A 48 6.48 10.78 -20.29
N MET A 49 6.42 9.75 -19.45
CA MET A 49 7.52 8.83 -19.23
C MET A 49 7.94 8.13 -20.54
N LYS A 50 6.98 7.62 -21.32
CA LYS A 50 7.23 7.01 -22.64
C LYS A 50 7.87 8.01 -23.62
N GLN A 51 7.32 9.23 -23.71
CA GLN A 51 7.85 10.29 -24.58
C GLN A 51 9.29 10.65 -24.25
N LEU A 52 9.61 10.88 -22.97
CA LEU A 52 10.96 11.22 -22.56
C LEU A 52 11.93 10.05 -22.75
N SER A 53 11.47 8.81 -22.53
CA SER A 53 12.31 7.63 -22.72
C SER A 53 12.68 7.44 -24.20
N ALA A 54 11.76 7.72 -25.13
CA ALA A 54 12.06 7.72 -26.56
C ALA A 54 13.13 8.75 -26.94
N LYS A 55 13.09 9.95 -26.35
CA LYS A 55 14.15 10.96 -26.53
C LYS A 55 15.51 10.50 -26.01
N VAL A 56 15.56 9.78 -24.89
CA VAL A 56 16.81 9.21 -24.36
C VAL A 56 17.40 8.19 -25.35
N VAL A 57 16.56 7.30 -25.90
CA VAL A 57 16.99 6.32 -26.92
C VAL A 57 17.49 7.04 -28.18
N ALA A 58 16.78 8.07 -28.63
CA ALA A 58 17.18 8.89 -29.77
C ALA A 58 18.36 9.83 -29.47
N ARG A 59 18.89 9.84 -28.23
CA ARG A 59 19.96 10.75 -27.76
C ARG A 59 19.63 12.24 -27.93
N THR A 60 18.35 12.60 -27.89
CA THR A 60 17.84 13.98 -28.00
C THR A 60 17.28 14.54 -26.70
N ALA A 61 17.32 13.77 -25.60
CA ALA A 61 16.85 14.21 -24.30
C ALA A 61 17.78 15.26 -23.68
N THR A 62 17.21 16.30 -23.08
CA THR A 62 17.99 17.26 -22.30
C THR A 62 18.43 16.67 -20.96
N LYS A 63 19.44 17.27 -20.32
CA LYS A 63 19.86 16.90 -18.95
C LYS A 63 18.69 16.95 -17.97
N ALA A 64 17.84 17.98 -18.05
CA ALA A 64 16.67 18.12 -17.19
C ALA A 64 15.63 17.01 -17.42
N GLU A 65 15.36 16.64 -18.67
CA GLU A 65 14.44 15.54 -19.01
C GLU A 65 14.96 14.20 -18.49
N TYR A 66 16.27 13.95 -18.61
CA TYR A 66 16.90 12.76 -18.06
C TYR A 66 16.80 12.72 -16.53
N GLN A 67 17.07 13.84 -15.84
CA GLN A 67 16.94 13.91 -14.38
C GLN A 67 15.49 13.68 -13.92
N ALA A 68 14.50 14.21 -14.65
CA ALA A 68 13.09 13.96 -14.36
C ALA A 68 12.71 12.48 -14.50
N ILE A 69 13.22 11.79 -15.53
CA ILE A 69 13.08 10.33 -15.68
C ILE A 69 13.66 9.60 -14.47
N MET A 70 14.91 9.90 -14.12
CA MET A 70 15.62 9.20 -13.05
C MET A 70 14.98 9.45 -11.69
N TRP A 71 14.56 10.69 -11.43
CA TRP A 71 13.80 11.04 -10.24
C TRP A 71 12.48 10.26 -10.18
N ASN A 72 11.71 10.20 -11.27
CA ASN A 72 10.44 9.49 -11.32
C ASN A 72 10.61 7.97 -11.12
N LYS A 73 11.65 7.36 -11.69
CA LYS A 73 12.01 5.96 -11.46
C LYS A 73 12.29 5.70 -9.98
N ARG A 74 13.19 6.49 -9.37
CA ARG A 74 13.53 6.37 -7.94
C ARG A 74 12.30 6.53 -7.05
N PHE A 75 11.46 7.51 -7.33
CA PHE A 75 10.25 7.76 -6.56
C PHE A 75 9.24 6.61 -6.65
N ARG A 76 9.02 6.04 -7.85
CA ARG A 76 8.17 4.86 -8.05
C ARG A 76 8.73 3.64 -7.31
N THR A 77 10.02 3.37 -7.43
CA THR A 77 10.67 2.28 -6.70
C THR A 77 10.47 2.43 -5.19
N ARG A 78 10.64 3.63 -4.62
CA ARG A 78 10.37 3.85 -3.19
C ARG A 78 8.94 3.50 -2.80
N ARG A 79 7.96 3.93 -3.59
CA ARG A 79 6.53 3.62 -3.35
C ARG A 79 6.27 2.11 -3.40
N ASP A 80 6.83 1.44 -4.40
CA ASP A 80 6.68 -0.01 -4.57
C ASP A 80 7.37 -0.78 -3.43
N THR A 81 8.53 -0.31 -2.95
CA THR A 81 9.20 -0.86 -1.76
C THR A 81 8.28 -0.82 -0.55
N GLY A 82 7.62 0.30 -0.26
CA GLY A 82 6.70 0.40 0.88
C GLY A 82 5.55 -0.61 0.80
N ILE A 83 4.95 -0.75 -0.39
CA ILE A 83 3.87 -1.73 -0.64
C ILE A 83 4.38 -3.17 -0.49
N ASN A 84 5.56 -3.48 -1.02
CA ASN A 84 6.13 -4.83 -0.97
C ASN A 84 6.51 -5.22 0.47
N GLU A 85 7.14 -4.30 1.22
CA GLU A 85 7.45 -4.51 2.64
C GLU A 85 6.18 -4.68 3.48
N PHE A 86 5.11 -3.94 3.16
CA PHE A 86 3.81 -4.17 3.80
C PHE A 86 3.31 -5.61 3.62
N TRP A 87 3.30 -6.12 2.39
CA TRP A 87 2.83 -7.49 2.14
C TRP A 87 3.72 -8.56 2.77
N LYS A 88 5.05 -8.31 2.84
CA LYS A 88 5.98 -9.18 3.58
C LYS A 88 5.65 -9.20 5.07
N GLN A 89 5.42 -8.03 5.68
CA GLN A 89 5.03 -7.93 7.08
C GLN A 89 3.67 -8.60 7.34
N GLU A 90 2.71 -8.45 6.44
CA GLU A 90 1.39 -9.07 6.60
C GLU A 90 1.49 -10.60 6.54
N ARG A 91 2.29 -11.14 5.62
CA ARG A 91 2.62 -12.56 5.59
C ARG A 91 3.30 -13.02 6.86
N TYR A 92 4.25 -12.25 7.38
CA TYR A 92 4.94 -12.56 8.63
C TYR A 92 3.95 -12.65 9.80
N ARG A 93 3.04 -11.66 9.93
CA ARG A 93 2.01 -11.66 10.98
C ARG A 93 1.16 -12.93 10.97
N ILE A 94 0.72 -13.37 9.78
CA ILE A 94 -0.04 -14.61 9.61
C ILE A 94 0.77 -15.83 10.08
N ILE A 95 2.04 -15.94 9.68
CA ILE A 95 2.90 -17.08 10.03
C ILE A 95 3.15 -17.17 11.54
N THR A 96 3.34 -16.02 12.19
CA THR A 96 3.68 -15.96 13.62
C THR A 96 2.47 -15.84 14.54
N GLY A 97 1.24 -15.86 14.00
CA GLY A 97 0.01 -15.68 14.79
C GLY A 97 -0.13 -14.28 15.40
N GLN A 98 0.54 -13.27 14.83
CA GLN A 98 0.35 -11.88 15.25
C GLN A 98 -0.95 -11.31 14.64
N GLN A 99 -1.47 -10.26 15.27
CA GLN A 99 -2.65 -9.55 14.76
C GLN A 99 -2.40 -9.00 13.35
N THR A 100 -3.23 -9.36 12.39
CA THR A 100 -3.21 -8.87 11.00
C THR A 100 -3.86 -7.48 10.88
N THR A 101 -3.62 -6.81 9.76
CA THR A 101 -4.18 -5.45 9.49
C THR A 101 -5.62 -5.46 9.00
N ARG A 102 -6.15 -6.64 8.66
CA ARG A 102 -7.56 -6.89 8.32
C ARG A 102 -7.92 -8.32 8.72
N SER A 103 -9.21 -8.57 8.92
CA SER A 103 -9.75 -9.93 8.93
C SER A 103 -9.71 -10.52 7.52
N TRP A 104 -8.81 -11.48 7.30
CA TRP A 104 -8.62 -12.13 6.01
C TRP A 104 -9.45 -13.41 5.92
N SER A 105 -10.10 -13.67 4.78
CA SER A 105 -10.72 -14.96 4.52
C SER A 105 -9.66 -16.06 4.36
N PRO A 106 -10.02 -17.35 4.53
CA PRO A 106 -9.07 -18.46 4.33
C PRO A 106 -8.38 -18.42 2.95
N GLN A 107 -9.12 -18.05 1.90
CA GLN A 107 -8.57 -17.90 0.56
C GLN A 107 -7.56 -16.76 0.46
N GLN A 108 -7.85 -15.61 1.09
CA GLN A 108 -6.95 -14.46 1.11
C GLN A 108 -5.69 -14.74 1.93
N ILE A 109 -5.82 -15.48 3.04
CA ILE A 109 -4.68 -15.97 3.83
C ILE A 109 -3.79 -16.85 2.96
N ALA A 110 -4.38 -17.80 2.22
CA ALA A 110 -3.65 -18.67 1.30
C ALA A 110 -2.91 -17.86 0.21
N ASP A 111 -3.56 -16.85 -0.38
CA ASP A 111 -2.91 -15.94 -1.34
C ASP A 111 -1.68 -15.26 -0.71
N ILE A 112 -1.83 -14.65 0.47
CA ILE A 112 -0.75 -13.92 1.15
C ILE A 112 0.42 -14.86 1.50
N LEU A 113 0.13 -16.06 2.03
CA LEU A 113 1.15 -17.06 2.37
C LEU A 113 1.96 -17.51 1.16
N ASN A 114 1.29 -17.66 0.01
CA ASN A 114 1.89 -17.99 -1.30
C ASN A 114 2.53 -16.80 -2.02
N LYS A 115 2.72 -15.66 -1.33
CA LYS A 115 3.32 -14.43 -1.89
C LYS A 115 2.49 -13.82 -3.03
N HIS A 116 1.21 -14.16 -3.12
CA HIS A 116 0.25 -13.48 -3.99
C HIS A 116 -0.43 -12.34 -3.24
N ARG A 117 -0.99 -11.39 -3.99
CA ARG A 117 -1.85 -10.36 -3.42
C ARG A 117 -3.28 -10.90 -3.30
N PRO A 118 -3.93 -10.76 -2.14
CA PRO A 118 -5.27 -11.27 -1.92
C PRO A 118 -6.27 -10.60 -2.87
N LYS A 119 -7.35 -11.32 -3.18
CA LYS A 119 -8.44 -10.83 -4.03
C LYS A 119 -9.72 -10.60 -3.23
N PHE A 120 -10.51 -9.63 -3.68
CA PHE A 120 -11.88 -9.39 -3.25
C PHE A 120 -12.78 -9.32 -4.49
N LYS A 121 -13.82 -10.16 -4.56
CA LYS A 121 -14.71 -10.30 -5.73
C LYS A 121 -13.93 -10.42 -7.06
N GLY A 122 -12.91 -11.27 -7.08
CA GLY A 122 -12.04 -11.51 -8.24
C GLY A 122 -11.00 -10.43 -8.54
N LYS A 123 -11.03 -9.28 -7.85
CA LYS A 123 -10.09 -8.16 -8.06
C LYS A 123 -8.99 -8.16 -7.02
N THR A 124 -7.75 -7.99 -7.45
CA THR A 124 -6.59 -7.85 -6.56
C THR A 124 -6.74 -6.63 -5.66
N MET A 125 -6.51 -6.81 -4.36
CA MET A 125 -6.50 -5.72 -3.39
C MET A 125 -5.21 -4.89 -3.51
N ALA A 126 -5.32 -3.59 -3.25
CA ALA A 126 -4.22 -2.65 -3.35
C ALA A 126 -3.61 -2.36 -1.97
N GLY A 127 -2.31 -2.06 -1.95
CA GLY A 127 -1.68 -1.39 -0.81
C GLY A 127 -1.81 0.12 -1.01
N HIS A 128 -2.65 0.78 -0.22
CA HIS A 128 -2.88 2.21 -0.27
C HIS A 128 -1.94 2.96 0.67
N HIS A 129 -1.23 3.96 0.16
CA HIS A 129 -0.47 4.91 0.98
C HIS A 129 -1.42 5.85 1.72
N ALA A 130 -1.67 5.59 3.01
CA ALA A 130 -2.54 6.40 3.87
C ALA A 130 -2.02 7.85 4.06
N TYR A 131 -0.71 8.05 3.91
CA TYR A 131 -0.08 9.36 3.75
C TYR A 131 0.36 9.52 2.30
N SER A 132 -0.18 10.52 1.60
CA SER A 132 0.08 10.71 0.17
C SER A 132 1.58 10.80 -0.12
N ALA A 133 2.10 9.89 -0.95
CA ALA A 133 3.53 9.86 -1.27
C ALA A 133 4.05 11.17 -1.89
N SER A 134 3.18 11.98 -2.52
CA SER A 134 3.59 13.30 -3.07
C SER A 134 3.75 14.39 -2.01
N ARG A 135 3.07 14.26 -0.86
CA ARG A 135 3.17 15.19 0.29
C ARG A 135 4.13 14.67 1.36
N TYR A 136 4.30 13.35 1.45
CA TYR A 136 5.14 12.65 2.42
C TYR A 136 6.11 11.65 1.72
N PRO A 137 6.96 12.11 0.79
CA PRO A 137 7.87 11.24 0.03
C PRO A 137 8.94 10.53 0.89
N HIS A 138 9.28 11.10 2.05
CA HIS A 138 10.13 10.47 3.06
C HIS A 138 9.49 9.20 3.64
N LEU A 139 8.16 9.14 3.71
CA LEU A 139 7.39 7.97 4.14
C LEU A 139 7.04 6.99 3.00
N ALA A 140 7.32 7.32 1.73
CA ALA A 140 6.84 6.55 0.58
C ALA A 140 7.29 5.07 0.57
N ASN A 141 8.43 4.77 1.17
CA ASN A 141 8.99 3.42 1.31
C ASN A 141 8.71 2.76 2.67
N ARG A 142 7.90 3.39 3.53
CA ARG A 142 7.52 2.85 4.84
C ARG A 142 6.29 1.97 4.69
N ALA A 143 6.37 0.74 5.18
CA ALA A 143 5.25 -0.19 5.15
C ALA A 143 4.14 0.23 6.13
N GLU A 144 4.53 0.94 7.20
CA GLU A 144 3.71 1.44 8.30
C GLU A 144 2.55 2.33 7.81
N VAL A 145 2.77 3.08 6.74
CA VAL A 145 1.75 3.96 6.13
C VAL A 145 0.90 3.26 5.07
N ILE A 146 1.07 1.95 4.85
CA ILE A 146 0.30 1.19 3.86
C ILE A 146 -0.89 0.52 4.53
N PHE A 147 -2.09 0.72 3.98
CA PHE A 147 -3.29 -0.02 4.36
C PHE A 147 -3.81 -0.86 3.19
N PRO A 148 -4.16 -2.13 3.37
CA PRO A 148 -4.73 -2.94 2.31
C PRO A 148 -6.18 -2.51 2.05
N VAL A 149 -6.57 -2.35 0.78
CA VAL A 149 -7.91 -1.87 0.40
C VAL A 149 -8.45 -2.57 -0.84
N THR A 150 -9.77 -2.70 -0.90
CA THR A 150 -10.48 -3.00 -2.15
C THR A 150 -10.46 -1.78 -3.07
N HIS A 151 -10.88 -1.97 -4.33
CA HIS A 151 -11.04 -0.85 -5.27
C HIS A 151 -12.05 0.19 -4.76
N THR A 152 -13.18 -0.24 -4.18
CA THR A 152 -14.22 0.66 -3.68
C THR A 152 -13.72 1.46 -2.49
N GLU A 153 -13.09 0.80 -1.53
CA GLU A 153 -12.49 1.44 -0.36
C GLU A 153 -11.41 2.44 -0.77
N HIS A 154 -10.56 2.08 -1.73
CA HIS A 154 -9.53 2.97 -2.25
C HIS A 154 -10.13 4.23 -2.87
N TYR A 155 -10.99 4.08 -3.88
CA TYR A 155 -11.49 5.20 -4.66
C TYR A 155 -12.54 6.02 -3.90
N LYS A 156 -13.53 5.38 -3.29
CA LYS A 156 -14.63 6.08 -2.60
C LYS A 156 -14.33 6.35 -1.14
N GLY A 157 -13.59 5.48 -0.45
CA GLY A 157 -13.26 5.63 0.97
C GLY A 157 -12.11 6.60 1.19
N TRP A 158 -10.91 6.24 0.74
CA TRP A 158 -9.68 7.03 0.94
C TRP A 158 -9.61 8.27 0.05
N HIS A 159 -10.15 8.19 -1.16
CA HIS A 159 -10.12 9.30 -2.13
C HIS A 159 -11.46 10.03 -2.30
N GLY A 160 -12.55 9.55 -1.69
CA GLY A 160 -13.84 10.24 -1.74
C GLY A 160 -14.39 10.45 -3.16
N GLY A 161 -14.02 9.58 -4.11
CA GLY A 161 -14.36 9.68 -5.54
C GLY A 161 -13.42 10.53 -6.38
N ASN A 162 -12.27 10.98 -5.84
CA ASN A 162 -11.29 11.75 -6.61
C ASN A 162 -9.86 11.47 -6.09
N TYR A 163 -9.02 10.80 -6.89
CA TYR A 163 -7.64 10.45 -6.52
C TYR A 163 -6.76 11.65 -6.14
N ARG A 164 -7.13 12.88 -6.50
CA ARG A 164 -6.42 14.10 -6.09
C ARG A 164 -6.74 14.52 -4.66
N ARG A 165 -7.78 13.97 -4.06
CA ARG A 165 -8.22 14.25 -2.68
C ARG A 165 -7.80 13.10 -1.78
N SER A 166 -7.23 13.42 -0.63
CA SER A 166 -6.88 12.45 0.42
C SER A 166 -6.75 13.18 1.75
N LEU A 167 -6.95 12.46 2.85
CA LEU A 167 -6.64 12.95 4.20
C LEU A 167 -5.46 12.12 4.73
N PRO A 168 -4.44 12.76 5.34
CA PRO A 168 -3.31 12.02 5.88
C PRO A 168 -3.77 11.09 7.01
N GLY A 169 -3.46 9.81 6.87
CA GLY A 169 -3.72 8.78 7.89
C GLY A 169 -5.18 8.35 8.05
N ARG A 170 -6.12 8.92 7.30
CA ARG A 170 -7.56 8.63 7.47
C ARG A 170 -8.37 8.63 6.18
N ARG A 171 -9.48 7.88 6.19
CA ARG A 171 -10.43 7.85 5.08
C ARG A 171 -11.25 9.14 5.02
N ILE A 172 -11.72 9.49 3.83
CA ILE A 172 -12.72 10.55 3.61
C ILE A 172 -14.12 10.02 3.90
N ARG A 173 -14.39 8.76 3.53
CA ARG A 173 -15.66 8.07 3.81
C ARG A 173 -15.37 6.72 4.46
N SER A 174 -16.10 6.42 5.53
CA SER A 174 -16.02 5.14 6.24
C SER A 174 -16.71 4.03 5.45
N ILE A 175 -16.04 3.54 4.41
CA ILE A 175 -16.44 2.38 3.61
C ILE A 175 -15.56 1.20 4.03
N ILE A 176 -16.18 0.05 4.29
CA ILE A 176 -15.52 -1.20 4.66
C ILE A 176 -16.17 -2.33 3.86
N GLU A 177 -15.36 -3.11 3.16
CA GLU A 177 -15.76 -4.32 2.45
C GLU A 177 -15.00 -5.54 3.04
N PHE A 178 -15.76 -6.55 3.44
CA PHE A 178 -15.26 -7.83 3.99
C PHE A 178 -15.47 -8.94 2.96
#